data_AF-A0AAN7P3V1-F1
#
_entry.id   AF-A0AAN7P3V1-F1
#
_cell.length_a   1.000
_cell.length_b   1.000
_cell.length_c   1.000
_cell.angle_alpha   90.00
_cell.angle_beta   90.00
_cell.angle_gamma   90.00
#
_symmetry.space_group_name_H-M   'P 1'
#
loop_
_entity.id
_entity.type
_entity.pdbx_description
1 polymer ?
#
loop_
_entity_poly.entity_id
_entity_poly.type
_entity_poly.pdbx_seq_one_letter_code
_entity_poly.pdbx_strand_id
1 'polypeptide(L)'
;MSRLKLLSLYSKQILPKPLPVFCVNSIRHESNWIPDDPVTHTGQKWDCNDYRLVRFVDKTKYVNPNFAINLIDEIPPQACNERVVCCNGGGGPLGHPKVYINLDKPGNHICGYCGLRFYLDQCH
;
A
#
# COMPACT_ATOMS: atom_id res chain seq x y z
N MET A 1 -34.07 22.04 87.54
CA MET A 1 -34.66 23.17 86.80
C MET A 1 -33.99 23.22 85.43
N SER A 2 -34.51 22.45 84.46
CA SER A 2 -35.48 22.90 83.44
C SER A 2 -34.98 24.05 82.55
N ARG A 3 -34.56 23.75 81.32
CA ARG A 3 -35.22 24.34 80.13
C ARG A 3 -34.75 23.67 78.83
N LEU A 4 -35.74 23.51 77.97
CA LEU A 4 -35.73 22.83 76.67
C LEU A 4 -35.34 23.77 75.52
N LYS A 5 -35.14 23.11 74.36
CA LYS A 5 -35.33 23.52 72.95
C LYS A 5 -34.07 24.02 72.23
N LEU A 6 -33.56 23.30 71.22
CA LEU A 6 -34.05 22.99 69.85
C LEU A 6 -33.55 24.01 68.83
N LEU A 7 -33.04 23.48 67.70
CA LEU A 7 -32.80 24.10 66.39
C LEU A 7 -31.44 24.78 66.15
N SER A 8 -30.58 24.11 65.38
CA SER A 8 -30.01 24.69 64.14
C SER A 8 -29.24 23.60 63.39
N LEU A 9 -29.96 22.86 62.55
CA LEU A 9 -29.40 21.97 61.53
C LEU A 9 -29.15 22.78 60.26
N TYR A 10 -28.14 23.65 60.16
CA TYR A 10 -27.75 24.17 58.84
C TYR A 10 -26.27 24.55 58.77
N SER A 11 -25.70 24.26 57.61
CA SER A 11 -24.31 24.49 57.19
C SER A 11 -23.31 23.37 57.51
N LYS A 12 -23.52 22.22 56.88
CA LYS A 12 -22.36 21.46 56.36
C LYS A 12 -21.69 22.35 55.33
N GLN A 13 -20.58 22.99 55.68
CA GLN A 13 -19.62 23.50 54.69
C GLN A 13 -19.06 22.30 53.94
N ILE A 14 -19.74 21.93 52.84
CA ILE A 14 -19.20 21.02 51.84
C ILE A 14 -18.10 21.82 51.14
N LEU A 15 -16.86 21.65 51.58
CA LEU A 15 -15.70 22.03 50.79
C LEU A 15 -15.77 21.25 49.47
N PRO A 16 -15.83 21.91 48.30
CA PRO A 16 -15.74 21.19 47.04
C PRO A 16 -14.36 20.55 46.98
N LYS A 17 -14.32 19.21 46.94
CA LYS A 17 -13.08 18.49 46.64
C LYS A 17 -12.61 18.98 45.28
N PRO A 18 -11.33 19.35 45.09
CA PRO A 18 -10.84 19.73 43.78
C PRO A 18 -11.11 18.56 42.85
N LEU A 19 -11.87 18.79 41.79
CA LEU A 19 -12.00 17.84 40.71
C LEU A 19 -10.58 17.53 40.23
N PRO A 20 -10.24 16.26 39.96
CA PRO A 20 -8.96 15.95 39.37
C PRO A 20 -8.86 16.78 38.10
N VAL A 21 -7.93 17.74 38.09
CA VAL A 21 -7.49 18.38 36.87
C VAL A 21 -6.88 17.23 36.10
N PHE A 22 -7.68 16.58 35.25
CA PHE A 22 -7.15 15.78 34.18
C PHE A 22 -6.38 16.77 33.34
N CYS A 23 -5.08 16.87 33.60
CA CYS A 23 -4.13 17.36 32.64
C CYS A 23 -4.38 16.50 31.40
N VAL A 24 -5.17 17.01 30.47
CA VAL A 24 -5.26 16.44 29.14
C VAL A 24 -3.82 16.57 28.67
N ASN A 25 -3.08 15.47 28.65
CA ASN A 25 -1.77 15.44 28.05
C ASN A 25 -2.02 15.98 26.64
N SER A 26 -1.60 17.23 26.42
CA SER A 26 -1.63 17.81 25.10
C SER A 26 -0.68 16.95 24.31
N ILE A 27 -1.23 15.97 23.59
CA ILE A 27 -0.47 15.17 22.64
C ILE A 27 -0.03 16.21 21.63
N ARG A 28 1.19 16.72 21.81
CA ARG A 28 1.85 17.50 20.78
C ARG A 28 1.93 16.54 19.61
N HIS A 29 1.14 16.82 18.57
CA HIS A 29 1.26 16.11 17.32
C HIS A 29 2.65 16.46 16.79
N GLU A 30 3.60 15.56 17.01
CA GLU A 30 4.94 15.69 16.46
C GLU A 30 4.78 15.58 14.95
N SER A 31 4.79 16.73 14.26
CA SER A 31 4.85 16.73 12.80
C SER A 31 6.18 16.12 12.42
N ASN A 32 6.16 14.85 12.02
CA ASN A 32 7.35 14.20 11.52
C ASN A 32 7.75 14.94 10.23
N TRP A 33 8.82 15.74 10.28
CA TRP A 33 9.31 16.52 9.15
C TRP A 33 9.83 15.63 8.01
N ILE A 34 10.04 14.34 8.29
CA ILE A 34 10.52 13.36 7.34
C ILE A 34 9.34 12.91 6.49
N PRO A 35 9.32 13.22 5.18
CA PRO A 35 8.23 12.82 4.30
C PRO A 35 8.27 11.32 4.01
N ASP A 36 7.09 10.72 3.84
CA ASP A 36 6.96 9.31 3.46
C ASP A 36 7.48 9.09 2.02
N ASP A 37 8.49 8.23 1.87
CA ASP A 37 9.09 7.88 0.58
C ASP A 37 8.99 6.37 0.30
N PRO A 38 7.82 5.88 -0.18
CA PRO A 38 7.69 4.51 -0.64
C PRO A 38 8.55 4.25 -1.88
N VAL A 39 9.10 3.04 -1.95
CA VAL A 39 9.91 2.58 -3.09
C VAL A 39 9.01 2.40 -4.32
N THR A 40 9.45 2.90 -5.46
CA THR A 40 8.71 2.72 -6.72
C THR A 40 8.83 1.28 -7.25
N HIS A 41 7.98 0.89 -8.21
CA HIS A 41 8.09 -0.40 -8.90
C HIS A 41 9.45 -0.61 -9.63
N THR A 42 10.19 0.48 -9.89
CA THR A 42 11.55 0.44 -10.44
C THR A 42 12.65 0.32 -9.39
N GLY A 43 12.31 0.41 -8.10
CA GLY A 43 13.28 0.41 -7.00
C GLY A 43 13.80 1.79 -6.58
N GLN A 44 13.26 2.88 -7.12
CA GLN A 44 13.71 4.23 -6.78
C GLN A 44 13.26 4.61 -5.36
N LYS A 45 14.24 5.03 -4.55
CA LYS A 45 14.07 5.61 -3.22
C LYS A 45 15.12 6.71 -3.04
N TRP A 46 14.77 7.80 -2.37
CA TRP A 46 15.74 8.83 -2.01
C TRP A 46 16.48 8.44 -0.72
N ASP A 47 17.72 8.92 -0.58
CA ASP A 47 18.43 8.80 0.69
C ASP A 47 17.74 9.68 1.75
N CYS A 48 17.81 9.27 3.01
CA CYS A 48 17.15 9.99 4.11
C CYS A 48 17.61 11.45 4.27
N ASN A 49 18.85 11.75 3.89
CA ASN A 49 19.45 13.09 3.98
C ASN A 49 19.40 13.86 2.65
N ASP A 50 18.67 13.37 1.65
CA ASP A 50 18.58 14.03 0.35
C ASP A 50 17.65 15.25 0.40
N TYR A 51 18.19 16.42 0.07
CA TYR A 51 17.43 17.67 0.04
C TYR A 51 16.23 17.63 -0.90
N ARG A 52 16.23 16.73 -1.89
CA ARG A 52 15.16 16.54 -2.86
C ARG A 52 13.85 16.06 -2.23
N LEU A 53 13.90 15.46 -1.04
CA LEU A 53 12.72 15.00 -0.30
C LEU A 53 11.81 16.15 0.15
N VAL A 54 12.34 17.37 0.29
CA VAL A 54 11.56 18.56 0.70
C VAL A 54 10.31 18.78 -0.15
N ARG A 55 10.30 18.35 -1.42
CA ARG A 55 9.13 18.48 -2.31
C ARG A 55 7.90 17.67 -1.84
N PHE A 56 8.11 16.65 -1.01
CA PHE A 56 7.08 15.76 -0.47
C PHE A 56 6.74 16.08 0.99
N VAL A 57 7.29 17.15 1.57
CA VAL A 57 6.82 17.62 2.87
C VAL A 57 5.37 18.07 2.73
N ASP A 58 4.51 17.61 3.64
CA ASP A 58 3.04 17.79 3.64
C ASP A 58 2.33 17.26 2.38
N LYS A 59 3.00 16.45 1.55
CA LYS A 59 2.46 15.91 0.28
C LYS A 59 2.81 14.44 0.13
N THR A 60 1.93 13.69 -0.50
CA THR A 60 2.16 12.26 -0.74
C THR A 60 2.92 12.03 -2.04
N LYS A 61 3.92 11.15 -1.99
CA LYS A 61 4.53 10.59 -3.20
C LYS A 61 3.61 9.51 -3.76
N TYR A 62 2.98 9.79 -4.90
CA TYR A 62 2.11 8.82 -5.57
C TYR A 62 2.94 7.71 -6.23
N VAL A 63 2.70 6.48 -5.78
CA VAL A 63 3.26 5.26 -6.36
C VAL A 63 2.11 4.32 -6.66
N ASN A 64 2.13 3.71 -7.85
CA ASN A 64 1.15 2.69 -8.21
C ASN A 64 1.40 1.42 -7.37
N PRO A 65 0.44 0.94 -6.54
CA PRO A 65 0.61 -0.27 -5.74
C PRO A 65 0.61 -1.56 -6.58
N ASN A 66 -0.01 -1.54 -7.77
CA ASN A 66 -0.17 -2.73 -8.61
C ASN A 66 1.04 -2.88 -9.55
N PHE A 67 2.02 -3.66 -9.12
CA PHE A 67 3.25 -3.86 -9.89
C PHE A 67 3.05 -4.90 -10.98
N ALA A 68 3.31 -4.54 -12.23
CA ALA A 68 3.13 -5.42 -13.39
C ALA A 68 3.99 -6.70 -13.32
N ILE A 69 5.14 -6.65 -12.64
CA ILE A 69 6.02 -7.81 -12.41
C ILE A 69 5.29 -8.91 -11.63
N ASN A 70 4.52 -8.54 -10.61
CA ASN A 70 3.77 -9.50 -9.79
C ASN A 70 2.59 -10.05 -10.60
N LEU A 71 1.85 -9.16 -11.27
CA LEU A 71 0.66 -9.53 -12.04
C LEU A 71 0.98 -10.49 -13.19
N ILE A 72 2.12 -10.33 -13.86
CA ILE A 72 2.49 -11.26 -14.94
C ILE A 72 2.98 -12.61 -14.42
N ASP A 73 3.57 -12.63 -13.22
CA ASP A 73 4.04 -13.86 -12.61
C ASP A 73 2.88 -14.72 -12.06
N GLU A 74 1.80 -14.06 -11.62
CA GLU A 74 0.54 -14.71 -11.24
C GLU A 74 -0.09 -15.50 -12.40
N ILE A 75 0.13 -15.10 -13.66
CA ILE A 75 -0.45 -15.76 -14.83
C ILE A 75 0.38 -17.01 -15.19
N PRO A 76 -0.23 -18.22 -15.19
CA PRO A 76 0.51 -19.44 -15.51
C PRO A 76 0.93 -19.48 -17.00
N PRO A 77 2.06 -20.13 -17.33
CA PRO A 77 2.44 -20.36 -18.71
C PRO A 77 1.38 -21.17 -19.47
N GLN A 78 1.14 -20.79 -20.72
CA GLN A 78 0.16 -21.45 -21.59
C GLN A 78 0.81 -22.59 -22.39
N ALA A 79 0.23 -23.79 -22.26
CA ALA A 79 0.57 -24.96 -23.06
C ALA A 79 0.15 -24.75 -24.53
N CYS A 80 1.05 -25.03 -25.46
CA CYS A 80 0.80 -24.95 -26.89
C CYS A 80 1.27 -26.24 -27.57
N ASN A 81 0.51 -26.73 -28.56
CA ASN A 81 0.86 -27.94 -29.32
C ASN A 81 1.71 -27.63 -30.56
N GLU A 82 1.74 -26.36 -30.98
CA GLU A 82 2.43 -25.93 -32.18
C GLU A 82 3.84 -25.44 -31.86
N ARG A 83 4.77 -25.73 -32.78
CA ARG A 83 6.17 -25.28 -32.69
C ARG A 83 6.33 -23.77 -32.70
N VAL A 84 5.43 -23.05 -33.39
CA VAL A 84 5.45 -21.58 -33.50
C VAL A 84 4.09 -21.04 -33.13
N VAL A 85 4.04 -20.17 -32.12
CA VAL A 85 2.79 -19.60 -31.61
C VAL A 85 2.66 -18.15 -32.05
N CYS A 86 1.44 -17.76 -32.41
CA CYS A 86 1.10 -16.38 -32.72
C CYS A 86 0.49 -15.69 -31.49
N CYS A 87 1.05 -14.55 -31.09
CA CYS A 87 0.48 -13.67 -30.06
C CYS A 87 0.14 -12.29 -30.64
N ASN A 88 -1.05 -11.79 -30.32
CA ASN A 88 -1.53 -10.45 -30.67
C ASN A 88 -2.00 -9.65 -29.45
N GLY A 89 -1.83 -10.19 -28.23
CA GLY A 89 -2.31 -9.59 -26.99
C GLY A 89 -3.82 -9.58 -26.78
N GLY A 90 -4.57 -10.27 -27.63
CA GLY A 90 -6.03 -10.30 -27.56
C GLY A 90 -6.69 -9.06 -28.19
N GLY A 91 -7.99 -9.13 -28.46
CA GLY A 91 -8.77 -7.98 -28.95
C GLY A 91 -8.42 -7.51 -30.37
N GLY A 92 -7.70 -8.31 -31.17
CA GLY A 92 -7.37 -8.00 -32.56
C GLY A 92 -6.53 -6.72 -32.68
N PRO A 93 -7.06 -5.60 -33.21
CA PRO A 93 -6.33 -4.34 -33.31
C PRO A 93 -6.13 -3.62 -31.97
N LEU A 94 -6.80 -4.03 -30.89
CA LEU A 94 -6.67 -3.42 -29.56
C LEU A 94 -5.43 -3.91 -28.79
N GLY A 95 -4.82 -5.00 -29.23
CA GLY A 95 -3.62 -5.56 -28.63
C GLY A 95 -2.34 -4.99 -29.24
N HIS A 96 -1.28 -5.80 -29.25
CA HIS A 96 -0.01 -5.44 -29.87
C HIS A 96 0.11 -6.01 -31.29
N PRO A 97 1.09 -5.55 -32.10
CA PRO A 97 1.35 -6.13 -33.41
C PRO A 97 1.55 -7.65 -33.32
N LYS A 98 0.98 -8.38 -34.27
CA LYS A 98 1.06 -9.83 -34.34
C LYS A 98 2.53 -10.28 -34.37
N VAL A 99 2.95 -11.08 -33.40
CA VAL A 99 4.28 -11.69 -33.35
C VAL A 99 4.22 -13.20 -33.33
N TYR A 100 5.27 -13.82 -33.86
CA TYR A 100 5.45 -15.25 -33.88
C TYR A 100 6.59 -15.63 -32.93
N ILE A 101 6.31 -16.53 -32.00
CA ILE A 101 7.21 -16.95 -30.92
C ILE A 101 7.63 -18.39 -31.22
N ASN A 102 8.95 -18.64 -31.20
CA ASN A 102 9.50 -19.96 -31.46
C ASN A 102 9.56 -20.79 -30.16
N LEU A 103 9.00 -22.00 -30.15
CA LEU A 103 8.96 -22.91 -29.00
C LEU A 103 9.90 -24.13 -29.14
N ASP A 104 10.89 -24.06 -30.03
CA ASP A 104 11.84 -25.15 -30.30
C ASP A 104 12.62 -25.65 -29.10
N LYS A 105 13.00 -24.71 -28.22
CA LYS A 105 13.78 -25.05 -27.04
C LYS A 105 12.82 -25.42 -25.90
N PRO A 106 13.17 -26.41 -25.06
CA PRO A 106 12.36 -26.71 -23.90
C PRO A 106 12.33 -25.50 -22.94
N GLY A 107 11.17 -25.24 -22.34
CA GLY A 107 10.96 -24.18 -21.36
C GLY A 107 9.94 -23.12 -21.78
N ASN A 108 9.86 -22.06 -20.96
CA ASN A 108 8.92 -20.97 -21.15
C ASN A 108 9.51 -19.90 -22.09
N HIS A 109 8.80 -19.63 -23.17
CA HIS A 109 9.10 -18.55 -24.10
C HIS A 109 8.14 -17.39 -23.88
N ILE A 110 8.68 -16.18 -23.84
CA ILE A 110 7.93 -14.99 -23.43
C ILE A 110 7.57 -14.16 -24.66
N CYS A 111 6.33 -13.66 -24.70
CA CYS A 111 5.96 -12.61 -25.63
C CYS A 111 6.58 -11.27 -25.18
N GLY A 112 7.37 -10.64 -26.05
CA GLY A 112 8.04 -9.36 -25.75
C GLY A 112 7.10 -8.16 -25.53
N TYR A 113 5.80 -8.31 -25.81
CA TYR A 113 4.80 -7.27 -25.57
C TYR A 113 3.96 -7.55 -24.33
N CYS A 114 3.19 -8.64 -24.34
CA CYS A 114 2.31 -8.97 -23.21
C CYS A 114 3.03 -9.54 -21.99
N GLY A 115 4.26 -10.04 -22.13
CA GLY A 115 4.95 -10.78 -21.07
C GLY A 115 4.39 -12.18 -20.81
N LEU A 116 3.34 -12.61 -21.53
CA LEU A 116 2.76 -13.94 -21.40
C LEU A 116 3.79 -15.02 -21.79
N ARG A 117 3.73 -16.14 -21.07
CA ARG A 117 4.64 -17.28 -21.19
C ARG A 117 3.96 -18.40 -21.96
N PHE A 118 4.65 -18.98 -22.94
CA PHE A 118 4.19 -20.10 -23.74
C PHE A 118 5.22 -21.23 -23.69
N TYR A 119 4.77 -22.47 -23.66
CA TYR A 119 5.66 -23.64 -23.76
C TYR A 119 5.05 -24.69 -24.69
N LEU A 120 5.92 -25.47 -25.32
CA LEU A 120 5.50 -26.59 -26.17
C LEU A 120 5.12 -27.77 -25.28
N ASP A 121 3.84 -28.16 -25.33
CA ASP A 121 3.35 -29.34 -24.63
C ASP A 121 3.77 -30.58 -25.43
N GLN A 122 4.73 -31.33 -24.89
CA GLN A 122 5.22 -32.57 -25.48
C GLN A 122 4.27 -33.71 -25.10
N CYS A 123 3.02 -33.60 -25.52
CA CYS A 123 2.09 -34.73 -25.53
C CYS A 123 2.50 -35.67 -26.67
N HIS A 124 3.34 -36.64 -26.32
CA HIS A 124 3.61 -37.85 -27.10
C HIS A 124 2.68 -38.99 -26.67
#